data_AF-A0A2V5XDN1-F1
#
_entry.id   AF-A0A2V5XDN1-F1
#
_cell.length_a   1.000
_cell.length_b   1.000
_cell.length_c   1.000
_cell.angle_alpha   90.00
_cell.angle_beta   90.00
_cell.angle_gamma   90.00
#
_symmetry.space_group_name_H-M   'P 1'
#
loop_
_entity.id
_entity.type
_entity.pdbx_description
1 polymer ?
#
loop_
_entity_poly.entity_id
_entity_poly.type
_entity_poly.pdbx_seq_one_letter_code
_entity_poly.pdbx_strand_id
1 'polypeptide(L)'
;MGSSVGTTDVALTKENGQTVHLIIRVIHCDNSNKGHRGVTENATALPTGNFLERLIQDGQVKIDNEGTGETIGHVADLKIDNVTDQPVNCVVPPMVLESKSEKNQDYVCPKSETVMIDPHGTATVPVDGVCVARNKPPVGKGVTGDLVVNTGDPNVPQNPDSHIPAKQARDLVRICTSKYDAADKLQKDGNFRDLPYHDKQKQKDIVVQWSTWSDPEISEITGAPPATKDDLKKVVYKQVEEKGPMTPATRKKVDQGIDTIFEKVELTTAKAKDLEKPDQYAQAEPGGGTFEISDNQGQSTESPPPQTQEKPKKDKKKKKWPKPVQDWVDKKKAADDAEKKKKAAQFDYTYAFHTFCYKNKHYIELLNQRDAAKEKANAPGATQADRDNYDKAKREVEKLEGELDKEFKQTDDGKKEFQKVVDAEKGANQAQDAAKEAEKNLPPGVDKDAVQKAEDEAKKAEE
;
A
#
# COMPACT_ATOMS: atom_id res chain seq x y z
N MET A 1 -23.63 -29.29 -17.54
CA MET A 1 -24.67 -29.81 -16.64
C MET A 1 -24.16 -29.70 -15.23
N GLY A 2 -24.96 -29.14 -14.31
CA GLY A 2 -24.70 -29.12 -12.87
C GLY A 2 -23.92 -27.92 -12.34
N SER A 3 -24.47 -26.70 -12.42
CA SER A 3 -24.03 -25.60 -11.57
C SER A 3 -24.49 -25.87 -10.14
N SER A 4 -23.60 -26.24 -9.23
CA SER A 4 -23.93 -26.31 -7.80
C SER A 4 -23.59 -24.98 -7.13
N VAL A 5 -24.63 -24.31 -6.62
CA VAL A 5 -24.48 -23.16 -5.71
C VAL A 5 -24.01 -23.71 -4.36
N GLY A 6 -22.74 -23.49 -4.03
CA GLY A 6 -22.20 -23.83 -2.72
C GLY A 6 -22.49 -22.72 -1.71
N THR A 7 -23.41 -22.97 -0.79
CA THR A 7 -23.71 -22.09 0.35
C THR A 7 -22.78 -22.46 1.52
N THR A 8 -22.00 -21.51 2.04
CA THR A 8 -21.34 -21.68 3.34
C THR A 8 -22.12 -20.93 4.40
N ASP A 9 -22.59 -21.65 5.42
CA ASP A 9 -23.37 -21.13 6.53
C ASP A 9 -22.47 -20.55 7.62
N VAL A 10 -22.74 -19.30 8.00
CA VAL A 10 -22.21 -18.68 9.21
C VAL A 10 -23.37 -18.41 10.16
N ALA A 11 -23.34 -19.06 11.33
CA ALA A 11 -24.32 -18.86 12.38
C ALA A 11 -23.94 -17.67 13.27
N LEU A 12 -24.82 -16.68 13.37
CA LEU A 12 -24.75 -15.63 14.39
C LEU A 12 -25.78 -15.92 15.48
N THR A 13 -25.32 -16.29 16.67
CA THR A 13 -26.21 -16.56 17.81
C THR A 13 -26.78 -15.25 18.36
N LYS A 14 -28.12 -15.18 18.48
CA LYS A 14 -28.84 -14.23 19.34
C LYS A 14 -29.63 -15.02 20.39
N GLU A 15 -29.82 -14.42 21.56
CA GLU A 15 -30.40 -14.99 22.79
C GLU A 15 -31.82 -15.58 22.71
N ASN A 16 -32.51 -15.55 21.56
CA ASN A 16 -33.92 -15.97 21.46
C ASN A 16 -34.18 -17.18 20.53
N GLY A 17 -33.16 -18.00 20.25
CA GLY A 17 -33.38 -19.35 19.70
C GLY A 17 -33.78 -19.46 18.22
N GLN A 18 -33.75 -18.37 17.43
CA GLN A 18 -33.84 -18.42 15.97
C GLN A 18 -32.47 -18.14 15.33
N THR A 19 -31.94 -19.13 14.62
CA THR A 19 -30.70 -19.04 13.85
C THR A 19 -30.93 -18.28 12.55
N VAL A 20 -30.15 -17.22 12.30
CA VAL A 20 -30.14 -16.51 11.01
C VAL A 20 -28.85 -16.84 10.27
N HIS A 21 -28.99 -17.37 9.06
CA HIS A 21 -27.89 -17.81 8.21
C HIS A 21 -27.43 -16.66 7.31
N LEU A 22 -26.17 -16.24 7.43
CA LEU A 22 -25.58 -15.19 6.59
C LEU A 22 -24.90 -15.84 5.36
N ILE A 23 -25.57 -15.82 4.21
CA ILE A 23 -25.00 -16.35 2.96
C ILE A 23 -24.21 -15.24 2.25
N ILE A 24 -22.88 -15.33 2.21
CA ILE A 24 -22.05 -14.48 1.34
C ILE A 24 -21.91 -15.20 -0.01
N ARG A 25 -22.37 -14.58 -1.10
CA ARG A 25 -22.04 -15.03 -2.45
C ARG A 25 -20.63 -14.55 -2.78
N VAL A 26 -19.66 -15.41 -2.57
CA VAL A 26 -18.42 -15.37 -3.34
C VAL A 26 -18.63 -16.31 -4.52
N ILE A 27 -18.26 -15.89 -5.73
CA ILE A 27 -18.23 -16.82 -6.85
C ILE A 27 -17.06 -17.77 -6.57
N HIS A 28 -17.37 -18.98 -6.12
CA HIS A 28 -16.43 -20.08 -5.99
C HIS A 28 -16.93 -21.21 -6.89
N CYS A 29 -16.03 -21.77 -7.69
CA CYS A 29 -16.20 -23.12 -8.23
C CYS A 29 -15.26 -24.02 -7.44
N ASP A 30 -15.81 -25.03 -6.75
CA ASP A 30 -15.03 -26.07 -6.09
C ASP A 30 -14.09 -26.75 -7.08
N ASN A 31 -12.83 -26.89 -6.69
CA ASN A 31 -11.89 -27.80 -7.31
C ASN A 31 -11.55 -28.89 -6.30
N SER A 32 -12.22 -30.03 -6.41
CA SER A 32 -11.72 -31.26 -5.81
C SER A 32 -10.61 -31.81 -6.71
N ASN A 33 -9.34 -31.71 -6.30
CA ASN A 33 -8.47 -32.86 -6.43
C ASN A 33 -7.32 -32.89 -5.43
N LYS A 34 -7.17 -34.09 -4.87
CA LYS A 34 -6.16 -34.52 -3.91
C LYS A 34 -4.81 -34.66 -4.62
N GLY A 35 -3.73 -34.33 -3.92
CA GLY A 35 -2.38 -34.65 -4.40
C GLY A 35 -1.26 -34.04 -3.57
N HIS A 36 -1.17 -34.38 -2.29
CA HIS A 36 0.09 -34.24 -1.56
C HIS A 36 1.19 -35.07 -2.25
N ARG A 37 2.28 -34.43 -2.64
CA ARG A 37 3.63 -34.99 -2.47
C ARG A 37 4.55 -33.89 -1.99
N GLY A 38 4.99 -34.03 -0.74
CA GLY A 38 6.10 -33.26 -0.22
C GLY A 38 7.37 -33.59 -0.99
N VAL A 39 8.20 -32.58 -1.20
CA VAL A 39 9.62 -32.77 -1.54
C VAL A 39 10.41 -31.93 -0.55
N THR A 40 11.20 -32.66 0.22
CA THR A 40 12.17 -32.23 1.22
C THR A 40 13.20 -31.27 0.66
N GLU A 41 13.53 -30.27 1.47
CA GLU A 41 14.72 -29.43 1.35
C GLU A 41 15.97 -30.29 1.13
N ASN A 42 16.74 -29.97 0.10
CA ASN A 42 18.18 -30.15 0.12
C ASN A 42 18.82 -28.94 -0.55
N ALA A 43 19.66 -28.26 0.24
CA ALA A 43 20.44 -27.11 -0.16
C ALA A 43 21.48 -27.51 -1.21
N THR A 44 21.26 -27.09 -2.45
CA THR A 44 22.30 -26.86 -3.46
C THR A 44 22.00 -25.51 -4.07
N ALA A 45 23.00 -24.62 -4.06
CA ALA A 45 22.90 -23.24 -4.54
C ALA A 45 22.18 -23.16 -5.89
N LEU A 46 21.08 -22.42 -5.94
CA LEU A 46 20.30 -22.19 -7.15
C LEU A 46 21.11 -21.32 -8.12
N PRO A 47 21.19 -21.65 -9.43
CA PRO A 47 21.68 -20.72 -10.43
C PRO A 47 20.74 -19.52 -10.47
N THR A 48 21.30 -18.30 -10.48
CA THR A 48 20.58 -17.04 -10.69
C THR A 48 19.62 -17.18 -11.87
N GLY A 49 18.32 -17.23 -11.61
CA GLY A 49 17.30 -17.39 -12.65
C GLY A 49 17.25 -16.16 -13.57
N ASN A 50 16.79 -16.37 -14.81
CA ASN A 50 16.60 -15.28 -15.77
C ASN A 50 15.19 -14.71 -15.61
N PHE A 51 15.08 -13.39 -15.61
CA PHE A 51 13.79 -12.69 -15.53
C PHE A 51 12.93 -12.95 -16.77
N LEU A 52 11.62 -13.14 -16.57
CA LEU A 52 10.63 -13.50 -17.58
C LEU A 52 10.70 -12.60 -18.83
N GLU A 53 10.76 -11.28 -18.63
CA GLU A 53 10.83 -10.29 -19.71
C GLU A 53 12.09 -10.43 -20.55
N ARG A 54 13.21 -10.84 -19.94
CA ARG A 54 14.46 -11.09 -20.66
C ARG A 54 14.37 -12.38 -21.47
N LEU A 55 13.78 -13.41 -20.89
CA LEU A 55 13.53 -14.68 -21.58
C LEU A 55 12.58 -14.50 -22.79
N ILE A 56 11.57 -13.63 -22.67
CA ILE A 56 10.68 -13.25 -23.79
C ILE A 56 11.49 -12.51 -24.87
N GLN A 57 12.29 -11.52 -24.49
CA GLN A 57 13.10 -10.72 -25.42
C GLN A 57 14.11 -11.57 -26.18
N ASP A 58 14.77 -12.51 -25.51
CA ASP A 58 15.75 -13.43 -26.10
C ASP A 58 15.06 -14.57 -26.90
N GLY A 59 13.72 -14.58 -26.96
CA GLY A 59 12.93 -15.57 -27.71
C GLY A 59 13.00 -16.97 -27.14
N GLN A 60 13.35 -17.11 -25.85
CA GLN A 60 13.50 -18.40 -25.16
C GLN A 60 12.18 -18.91 -24.57
N VAL A 61 11.26 -18.00 -24.27
CA VAL A 61 9.91 -18.35 -23.82
C VAL A 61 8.84 -17.58 -24.58
N LYS A 62 7.64 -18.18 -24.66
CA LYS A 62 6.42 -17.50 -25.06
C LYS A 62 5.48 -17.42 -23.87
N ILE A 63 4.69 -16.36 -23.81
CA ILE A 63 3.72 -16.15 -22.75
C ILE A 63 2.31 -16.02 -23.33
N ASP A 64 1.39 -16.71 -22.68
CA ASP A 64 -0.04 -16.46 -22.76
C ASP A 64 -0.58 -16.25 -21.33
N ASN A 65 -1.80 -15.76 -21.20
CA ASN A 65 -2.43 -15.51 -19.93
C ASN A 65 -3.91 -15.84 -19.98
N GLU A 66 -4.48 -16.14 -18.82
CA GLU A 66 -5.91 -16.36 -18.66
C GLU A 66 -6.38 -15.60 -17.40
N GLY A 67 -7.30 -14.65 -17.57
CA GLY A 67 -7.90 -13.94 -16.44
C GLY A 67 -8.80 -14.85 -15.61
N THR A 68 -8.88 -14.60 -14.31
CA THR A 68 -9.73 -15.37 -13.39
C THR A 68 -11.09 -14.71 -13.13
N GLY A 69 -11.24 -13.42 -13.48
CA GLY A 69 -12.40 -12.60 -13.11
C GLY A 69 -12.29 -11.95 -11.73
N GLU A 70 -11.21 -12.20 -10.98
CA GLU A 70 -11.01 -11.64 -9.65
C GLU A 70 -10.42 -10.22 -9.73
N THR A 71 -10.66 -9.45 -8.67
CA THR A 71 -10.16 -8.07 -8.51
C THR A 71 -9.02 -7.96 -7.50
N ILE A 72 -8.79 -9.03 -6.73
CA ILE A 72 -7.69 -9.21 -5.79
C ILE A 72 -7.48 -10.70 -5.51
N GLY A 73 -6.27 -11.10 -5.10
CA GLY A 73 -5.91 -12.50 -4.90
C GLY A 73 -5.47 -13.10 -6.22
N HIS A 74 -5.88 -14.32 -6.55
CA HIS A 74 -5.50 -14.97 -7.81
C HIS A 74 -6.21 -14.32 -9.01
N VAL A 75 -5.52 -13.42 -9.72
CA VAL A 75 -6.11 -12.56 -10.77
C VAL A 75 -5.92 -13.11 -12.19
N ALA A 76 -4.87 -13.90 -12.41
CA ALA A 76 -4.57 -14.50 -13.70
C ALA A 76 -3.72 -15.76 -13.55
N ASP A 77 -3.76 -16.63 -14.55
CA ASP A 77 -2.78 -17.68 -14.77
C ASP A 77 -1.87 -17.29 -15.94
N LEU A 78 -0.55 -17.27 -15.73
CA LEU A 78 0.42 -17.14 -16.81
C LEU A 78 0.82 -18.51 -17.33
N LYS A 79 0.70 -18.71 -18.65
CA LYS A 79 1.16 -19.91 -19.35
C LYS A 79 2.47 -19.57 -20.04
N ILE A 80 3.57 -20.16 -19.57
CA ILE A 80 4.92 -19.89 -20.05
C ILE A 80 5.43 -21.13 -20.78
N ASP A 81 5.58 -21.01 -22.09
CA ASP A 81 6.12 -22.08 -22.95
C ASP A 81 7.61 -21.88 -23.13
N ASN A 82 8.42 -22.86 -22.74
CA ASN A 82 9.83 -22.91 -23.10
C ASN A 82 9.96 -23.37 -24.55
N VAL A 83 10.55 -22.54 -25.42
CA VAL A 83 10.71 -22.87 -26.85
C VAL A 83 12.12 -23.38 -27.19
N THR A 84 12.93 -23.67 -26.18
CA THR A 84 14.32 -24.11 -26.33
C THR A 84 14.46 -25.62 -26.08
N ASP A 85 15.58 -26.18 -26.55
CA ASP A 85 15.96 -27.59 -26.30
C ASP A 85 16.58 -27.81 -24.91
N GLN A 86 16.63 -26.79 -24.05
CA GLN A 86 17.22 -26.85 -22.70
C GLN A 86 16.20 -26.42 -21.65
N PRO A 87 16.28 -26.91 -20.40
CA PRO A 87 15.41 -26.43 -19.34
C PRO A 87 15.66 -24.94 -19.07
N VAL A 88 14.60 -24.18 -18.81
CA VAL A 88 14.65 -22.76 -18.49
C VAL A 88 14.26 -22.55 -17.03
N ASN A 89 15.08 -21.83 -16.27
CA ASN A 89 14.75 -21.35 -14.93
C ASN A 89 14.20 -19.92 -15.04
N CYS A 90 12.87 -19.79 -15.02
CA CYS A 90 12.17 -18.53 -15.27
C CYS A 90 11.78 -17.87 -13.95
N VAL A 91 12.23 -16.64 -13.72
CA VAL A 91 11.79 -15.78 -12.62
C VAL A 91 10.68 -14.88 -13.13
N VAL A 92 9.46 -15.09 -12.64
CA VAL A 92 8.35 -14.13 -12.77
C VAL A 92 8.55 -13.07 -11.68
N PRO A 93 8.96 -11.82 -12.02
CA PRO A 93 9.19 -10.79 -11.02
C PRO A 93 7.86 -10.15 -10.55
N PRO A 94 7.91 -9.30 -9.52
CA PRO A 94 6.84 -8.35 -9.28
C PRO A 94 6.61 -7.48 -10.52
N MET A 95 5.35 -7.31 -10.91
CA MET A 95 5.01 -6.73 -12.21
C MET A 95 3.62 -6.10 -12.20
N VAL A 96 3.32 -5.34 -13.25
CA VAL A 96 1.97 -4.95 -13.63
C VAL A 96 1.50 -5.86 -14.77
N LEU A 97 0.29 -6.39 -14.65
CA LEU A 97 -0.44 -7.01 -15.76
C LEU A 97 -1.42 -5.97 -16.29
N GLU A 98 -1.17 -5.49 -17.50
CA GLU A 98 -1.98 -4.44 -18.13
C GLU A 98 -2.99 -5.03 -19.10
N SER A 99 -4.23 -4.54 -19.06
CA SER A 99 -5.25 -4.87 -20.04
C SER A 99 -4.93 -4.17 -21.37
N LYS A 100 -4.39 -4.90 -22.35
CA LYS A 100 -4.14 -4.43 -23.72
C LYS A 100 -5.37 -3.79 -24.36
N SER A 101 -6.57 -4.29 -24.08
CA SER A 101 -7.79 -3.69 -24.63
C SER A 101 -8.17 -2.35 -23.99
N GLU A 102 -7.52 -1.97 -22.89
CA GLU A 102 -7.86 -0.88 -21.97
C GLU A 102 -9.30 -0.90 -21.43
N LYS A 103 -10.10 -1.92 -21.77
CA LYS A 103 -11.49 -2.09 -21.33
C LYS A 103 -11.58 -2.72 -19.95
N ASN A 104 -10.57 -3.49 -19.56
CA ASN A 104 -10.52 -4.20 -18.29
C ASN A 104 -9.50 -3.57 -17.34
N GLN A 105 -9.45 -4.10 -16.12
CA GLN A 105 -8.53 -3.69 -15.08
C GLN A 105 -7.08 -4.02 -15.40
N ASP A 106 -6.19 -3.12 -14.97
CA ASP A 106 -4.78 -3.42 -14.76
C ASP A 106 -4.58 -3.94 -13.33
N TYR A 107 -3.59 -4.81 -13.16
CA TYR A 107 -3.30 -5.48 -11.89
C TYR A 107 -1.85 -5.29 -11.49
N VAL A 108 -1.61 -4.98 -10.23
CA VAL A 108 -0.27 -5.05 -9.65
C VAL A 108 -0.10 -6.38 -8.95
N CYS A 109 0.95 -7.10 -9.34
CA CYS A 109 1.28 -8.43 -8.86
C CYS A 109 2.61 -8.33 -8.10
N PRO A 110 2.60 -8.19 -6.76
CA PRO A 110 3.78 -7.78 -5.99
C PRO A 110 4.74 -8.93 -5.64
N LYS A 111 4.35 -10.18 -5.87
CA LYS A 111 5.14 -11.35 -5.50
C LYS A 111 5.93 -11.85 -6.70
N SER A 112 7.13 -12.37 -6.40
CA SER A 112 7.92 -13.12 -7.37
C SER A 112 7.71 -14.62 -7.20
N GLU A 113 7.75 -15.33 -8.32
CA GLU A 113 7.81 -16.79 -8.35
C GLU A 113 8.90 -17.25 -9.31
N THR A 114 9.58 -18.35 -8.98
CA THR A 114 10.57 -18.97 -9.87
C THR A 114 10.09 -20.36 -10.24
N VAL A 115 10.02 -20.63 -11.54
CA VAL A 115 9.57 -21.90 -12.09
C VAL A 115 10.61 -22.48 -13.03
N MET A 116 10.88 -23.78 -12.87
CA MET A 116 11.68 -24.54 -13.80
C MET A 116 10.76 -25.13 -14.88
N ILE A 117 11.10 -24.89 -16.14
CA ILE A 117 10.32 -25.34 -17.29
C ILE A 117 11.20 -26.28 -18.11
N ASP A 118 10.76 -27.53 -18.26
CA ASP A 118 11.46 -28.53 -19.07
C ASP A 118 11.60 -28.06 -20.54
N PRO A 119 12.56 -28.61 -21.30
CA PRO A 119 12.66 -28.37 -22.74
C PRO A 119 11.32 -28.58 -23.43
N HIS A 120 10.88 -27.60 -24.24
CA HIS A 120 9.57 -27.64 -24.93
C HIS A 120 8.35 -27.81 -24.01
N GLY A 121 8.53 -27.60 -22.70
CA GLY A 121 7.49 -27.70 -21.69
C GLY A 121 6.72 -26.40 -21.50
N THR A 122 5.55 -26.52 -20.85
CA THR A 122 4.72 -25.40 -20.44
C THR A 122 4.60 -25.39 -18.92
N ALA A 123 4.76 -24.22 -18.31
CA ALA A 123 4.43 -23.98 -16.91
C ALA A 123 3.20 -23.07 -16.80
N THR A 124 2.32 -23.37 -15.86
CA THR A 124 1.23 -22.47 -15.45
C THR A 124 1.57 -21.86 -14.11
N VAL A 125 1.76 -20.55 -14.06
CA VAL A 125 2.07 -19.79 -12.84
C VAL A 125 0.82 -19.01 -12.42
N PRO A 126 0.19 -19.35 -11.29
CA PRO A 126 -0.92 -18.58 -10.76
C PRO A 126 -0.41 -17.26 -10.18
N VAL A 127 -0.98 -16.14 -10.61
CA VAL A 127 -0.51 -14.81 -10.20
C VAL A 127 -1.51 -14.17 -9.24
N ASP A 128 -1.00 -13.88 -8.04
CA ASP A 128 -1.69 -13.06 -7.06
C ASP A 128 -1.47 -11.57 -7.34
N GLY A 129 -2.53 -10.78 -7.36
CA GLY A 129 -2.46 -9.34 -7.59
C GLY A 129 -3.62 -8.56 -6.99
N VAL A 130 -3.58 -7.25 -7.16
CA VAL A 130 -4.66 -6.31 -6.82
C VAL A 130 -4.92 -5.40 -8.02
N CYS A 131 -6.18 -5.18 -8.35
CA CYS A 131 -6.50 -4.25 -9.42
C CYS A 131 -6.31 -2.81 -9.00
N VAL A 132 -5.84 -1.99 -9.93
CA VAL A 132 -5.53 -0.57 -9.68
C VAL A 132 -6.53 0.38 -10.35
N ALA A 133 -7.29 -0.09 -11.35
CA ALA A 133 -8.31 0.70 -12.05
C ALA A 133 -9.75 0.34 -11.62
N ARG A 134 -10.17 0.79 -10.43
CA ARG A 134 -11.49 0.44 -9.81
C ARG A 134 -12.73 0.71 -10.66
N ASN A 135 -12.63 1.57 -11.66
CA ASN A 135 -13.71 1.96 -12.56
C ASN A 135 -13.90 1.03 -13.77
N LYS A 136 -12.98 0.09 -13.99
CA LYS A 136 -13.05 -0.90 -15.07
C LYS A 136 -13.46 -2.27 -14.53
N PRO A 137 -14.10 -3.14 -15.32
CA PRO A 137 -14.35 -4.55 -14.94
C PRO A 137 -13.03 -5.36 -14.89
N PRO A 138 -12.96 -6.42 -14.07
CA PRO A 138 -11.83 -7.35 -14.12
C PRO A 138 -11.75 -8.09 -15.46
N VAL A 139 -10.58 -8.59 -15.82
CA VAL A 139 -10.44 -9.50 -16.97
C VAL A 139 -11.19 -10.79 -16.65
N GLY A 140 -12.23 -11.08 -17.44
CA GLY A 140 -13.16 -12.15 -17.17
C GLY A 140 -12.53 -13.55 -17.13
N LYS A 141 -13.15 -14.45 -16.37
CA LYS A 141 -12.70 -15.85 -16.27
C LYS A 141 -12.57 -16.50 -17.65
N GLY A 142 -11.40 -17.05 -17.95
CA GLY A 142 -11.14 -17.74 -19.21
C GLY A 142 -10.88 -16.81 -20.40
N VAL A 143 -10.84 -15.49 -20.20
CA VAL A 143 -10.40 -14.55 -21.23
C VAL A 143 -8.88 -14.66 -21.35
N THR A 144 -8.41 -14.96 -22.56
CA THR A 144 -6.98 -15.14 -22.85
C THR A 144 -6.41 -14.01 -23.69
N GLY A 145 -5.13 -13.70 -23.49
CA GLY A 145 -4.36 -12.77 -24.34
C GLY A 145 -4.72 -11.28 -24.20
N ASP A 146 -5.52 -10.90 -23.20
CA ASP A 146 -5.81 -9.48 -22.91
C ASP A 146 -4.77 -8.86 -21.96
N LEU A 147 -4.07 -9.64 -21.14
CA LEU A 147 -3.07 -9.11 -20.23
C LEU A 147 -1.69 -9.08 -20.89
N VAL A 148 -0.94 -7.99 -20.67
CA VAL A 148 0.47 -7.88 -21.05
C VAL A 148 1.33 -7.61 -19.83
N VAL A 149 2.53 -8.17 -19.82
CA VAL A 149 3.48 -8.04 -18.70
C VAL A 149 4.27 -6.75 -18.83
N ASN A 150 4.30 -5.98 -17.73
CA ASN A 150 5.15 -4.81 -17.57
C ASN A 150 5.85 -4.86 -16.22
N THR A 151 7.13 -5.16 -16.24
CA THR A 151 7.97 -5.28 -15.03
C THR A 151 8.51 -3.94 -14.56
N GLY A 152 8.32 -2.88 -15.37
CA GLY A 152 8.87 -1.56 -15.11
C GLY A 152 10.39 -1.47 -15.25
N ASP A 153 11.10 -2.51 -15.69
CA ASP A 153 12.56 -2.45 -15.91
C ASP A 153 12.87 -1.45 -17.05
N PRO A 154 13.63 -0.37 -16.80
CA PRO A 154 13.97 0.60 -17.84
C PRO A 154 14.94 0.05 -18.91
N ASN A 155 15.60 -1.08 -18.65
CA ASN A 155 16.57 -1.70 -19.55
C ASN A 155 15.91 -2.68 -20.53
N VAL A 156 14.63 -2.99 -20.34
CA VAL A 156 13.87 -3.89 -21.20
C VAL A 156 12.90 -3.07 -22.04
N PRO A 157 12.88 -3.23 -23.38
CA PRO A 157 11.89 -2.57 -24.22
C PRO A 157 10.48 -2.89 -23.74
N GLN A 158 9.70 -1.85 -23.46
CA GLN A 158 8.32 -2.00 -23.05
C GLN A 158 7.51 -2.69 -24.16
N ASN A 159 6.56 -3.54 -23.76
CA ASN A 159 5.64 -4.17 -24.70
C ASN A 159 4.87 -3.07 -25.47
N PRO A 160 4.76 -3.14 -26.81
CA PRO A 160 4.06 -2.12 -27.60
C PRO A 160 2.57 -1.96 -27.25
N ASP A 161 1.97 -2.97 -26.60
CA ASP A 161 0.58 -2.96 -26.15
C ASP A 161 0.41 -2.45 -24.70
N SER A 162 1.49 -2.12 -24.00
CA SER A 162 1.43 -1.51 -22.66
C SER A 162 1.12 -0.02 -22.74
N HIS A 163 0.27 0.48 -21.82
CA HIS A 163 -0.14 1.88 -21.73
C HIS A 163 0.39 2.61 -20.48
N ILE A 164 0.92 1.90 -19.50
CA ILE A 164 1.53 2.45 -18.28
C ILE A 164 3.05 2.56 -18.48
N PRO A 165 3.64 3.76 -18.53
CA PRO A 165 5.09 3.95 -18.63
C PRO A 165 5.87 3.14 -17.58
N ALA A 166 7.03 2.59 -17.98
CA ALA A 166 7.85 1.73 -17.11
C ALA A 166 8.11 2.31 -15.70
N LYS A 167 8.38 3.62 -15.58
CA LYS A 167 8.53 4.27 -14.27
C LYS A 167 7.26 4.17 -13.42
N GLN A 168 6.10 4.45 -14.00
CA GLN A 168 4.82 4.38 -13.28
C GLN A 168 4.48 2.93 -12.91
N ALA A 169 4.82 1.95 -13.76
CA ALA A 169 4.68 0.54 -13.41
C ALA A 169 5.54 0.17 -12.19
N ARG A 170 6.80 0.64 -12.11
CA ARG A 170 7.64 0.47 -10.90
C ARG A 170 7.04 1.13 -9.68
N ASP A 171 6.55 2.36 -9.81
CA ASP A 171 5.92 3.09 -8.71
C ASP A 171 4.69 2.33 -8.19
N LEU A 172 3.84 1.81 -9.08
CA LEU A 172 2.69 0.99 -8.72
C LEU A 172 3.10 -0.29 -7.98
N VAL A 173 4.09 -1.03 -8.49
CA VAL A 173 4.62 -2.24 -7.85
C VAL A 173 5.15 -1.92 -6.45
N ARG A 174 5.93 -0.85 -6.30
CA ARG A 174 6.53 -0.41 -5.03
C ARG A 174 5.47 -0.04 -3.99
N ILE A 175 4.49 0.77 -4.37
CA ILE A 175 3.40 1.21 -3.48
C ILE A 175 2.53 0.01 -3.08
N CYS A 176 2.11 -0.82 -4.04
CA CYS A 176 1.24 -1.96 -3.73
C CYS A 176 1.97 -3.02 -2.90
N THR A 177 3.25 -3.29 -3.17
CA THR A 177 4.05 -4.21 -2.34
C THR A 177 4.06 -3.76 -0.89
N SER A 178 4.26 -2.45 -0.65
CA SER A 178 4.24 -1.87 0.69
C SER A 178 2.88 -2.01 1.38
N LYS A 179 1.78 -1.95 0.63
CA LYS A 179 0.42 -2.21 1.15
C LYS A 179 0.20 -3.68 1.51
N TYR A 180 0.68 -4.61 0.68
CA TYR A 180 0.66 -6.05 0.99
C TYR A 180 1.48 -6.36 2.25
N ASP A 181 2.70 -5.82 2.36
CA ASP A 181 3.57 -6.00 3.53
C ASP A 181 2.93 -5.43 4.80
N ALA A 182 2.33 -4.23 4.71
CA ALA A 182 1.59 -3.62 5.81
C ALA A 182 0.41 -4.48 6.24
N ALA A 183 -0.40 -4.96 5.29
CA ALA A 183 -1.56 -5.78 5.59
C ALA A 183 -1.16 -7.14 6.19
N ASP A 184 -0.11 -7.78 5.68
CA ASP A 184 0.42 -9.02 6.24
C ASP A 184 0.90 -8.83 7.69
N LYS A 185 1.60 -7.72 7.98
CA LYS A 185 2.04 -7.37 9.34
C LYS A 185 0.84 -7.15 10.27
N LEU A 186 -0.11 -6.32 9.85
CA LEU A 186 -1.31 -6.00 10.64
C LEU A 186 -2.18 -7.24 10.91
N GLN A 187 -2.30 -8.13 9.93
CA GLN A 187 -3.01 -9.39 10.08
C GLN A 187 -2.31 -10.31 11.10
N LYS A 188 -0.98 -10.46 11.01
CA LYS A 188 -0.17 -11.24 11.95
C LYS A 188 -0.29 -10.70 13.38
N ASP A 189 -0.30 -9.37 13.52
CA ASP A 189 -0.46 -8.67 14.80
C ASP A 189 -1.90 -8.74 15.34
N GLY A 190 -2.86 -9.25 14.55
CA GLY A 190 -4.25 -9.43 14.96
C GLY A 190 -5.10 -8.16 14.87
N ASN A 191 -4.63 -7.13 14.15
CA ASN A 191 -5.35 -5.86 13.98
C ASN A 191 -6.61 -5.96 13.12
N PHE A 192 -6.85 -7.12 12.48
CA PHE A 192 -8.02 -7.36 11.62
C PHE A 192 -9.11 -8.22 12.27
N ARG A 193 -8.95 -8.60 13.55
CA ARG A 193 -9.88 -9.52 14.25
C ARG A 193 -11.30 -8.98 14.42
N ASP A 194 -11.46 -7.67 14.37
CA ASP A 194 -12.72 -6.94 14.50
C ASP A 194 -13.41 -6.68 13.15
N LEU A 195 -12.77 -7.01 12.03
CA LEU A 195 -13.41 -6.93 10.72
C LEU A 195 -14.60 -7.91 10.62
N PRO A 196 -15.67 -7.53 9.90
CA PRO A 196 -16.90 -8.33 9.80
C PRO A 196 -16.78 -9.53 8.85
N TYR A 197 -15.64 -10.23 8.88
CA TYR A 197 -15.33 -11.41 8.07
C TYR A 197 -14.68 -12.49 8.93
N HIS A 198 -15.09 -13.74 8.79
CA HIS A 198 -14.45 -14.87 9.50
C HIS A 198 -13.17 -15.35 8.83
N ASP A 199 -13.13 -15.25 7.50
CA ASP A 199 -12.00 -15.67 6.70
C ASP A 199 -10.87 -14.64 6.80
N LYS A 200 -9.70 -15.08 7.27
CA LYS A 200 -8.54 -14.20 7.45
C LYS A 200 -8.02 -13.66 6.12
N GLN A 201 -8.00 -14.47 5.07
CA GLN A 201 -7.54 -14.03 3.76
C GLN A 201 -8.46 -12.93 3.22
N LYS A 202 -9.79 -13.08 3.34
CA LYS A 202 -10.75 -12.03 2.98
C LYS A 202 -10.59 -10.76 3.79
N GLN A 203 -10.29 -10.87 5.10
CA GLN A 203 -9.95 -9.70 5.92
C GLN A 203 -8.73 -8.95 5.37
N LYS A 204 -7.73 -9.66 4.86
CA LYS A 204 -6.55 -9.03 4.24
C LYS A 204 -6.87 -8.44 2.88
N ASP A 205 -7.57 -9.19 2.03
CA ASP A 205 -7.87 -8.76 0.67
C ASP A 205 -8.73 -7.49 0.68
N ILE A 206 -9.74 -7.41 1.55
CA ILE A 206 -10.57 -6.20 1.63
C ILE A 206 -9.74 -4.96 2.00
N VAL A 207 -8.80 -5.08 2.94
CA VAL A 207 -7.99 -3.91 3.34
C VAL A 207 -6.93 -3.56 2.30
N VAL A 208 -6.32 -4.55 1.64
CA VAL A 208 -5.36 -4.30 0.56
C VAL A 208 -6.07 -3.64 -0.62
N GLN A 209 -7.19 -4.19 -1.08
CA GLN A 209 -7.94 -3.64 -2.20
C GLN A 209 -8.41 -2.20 -1.95
N TRP A 210 -9.05 -1.96 -0.81
CA TRP A 210 -9.55 -0.61 -0.50
C TRP A 210 -8.41 0.37 -0.17
N SER A 211 -7.31 -0.06 0.44
CA SER A 211 -6.14 0.81 0.62
C SER A 211 -5.42 1.14 -0.68
N THR A 212 -5.45 0.24 -1.68
CA THR A 212 -4.98 0.50 -3.03
C THR A 212 -5.88 1.51 -3.73
N TRP A 213 -7.19 1.29 -3.73
CA TRP A 213 -8.13 2.18 -4.41
C TRP A 213 -8.28 3.56 -3.77
N SER A 214 -8.08 3.68 -2.45
CA SER A 214 -8.09 4.96 -1.74
C SER A 214 -6.80 5.75 -1.86
N ASP A 215 -5.76 5.20 -2.48
CA ASP A 215 -4.45 5.86 -2.59
C ASP A 215 -4.44 6.93 -3.69
N PRO A 216 -4.15 8.20 -3.37
CA PRO A 216 -4.07 9.27 -4.36
C PRO A 216 -2.96 9.09 -5.40
N GLU A 217 -1.83 8.47 -5.04
CA GLU A 217 -0.71 8.27 -5.98
C GLU A 217 -1.07 7.20 -7.03
N ILE A 218 -1.73 6.12 -6.60
CA ILE A 218 -2.27 5.11 -7.52
C ILE A 218 -3.38 5.71 -8.41
N SER A 219 -4.21 6.58 -7.83
CA SER A 219 -5.27 7.29 -8.55
C SER A 219 -4.71 8.23 -9.64
N GLU A 220 -3.59 8.91 -9.35
CA GLU A 220 -2.91 9.76 -10.33
C GLU A 220 -2.34 8.96 -11.50
N ILE A 221 -1.75 7.79 -11.23
CA ILE A 221 -1.20 6.91 -12.27
C ILE A 221 -2.31 6.30 -13.13
N THR A 222 -3.39 5.83 -12.50
CA THR A 222 -4.45 5.07 -13.19
C THR A 222 -5.55 5.95 -13.79
N GLY A 223 -5.62 7.21 -13.39
CA GLY A 223 -6.70 8.14 -13.75
C GLY A 223 -8.05 7.84 -13.08
N ALA A 224 -8.14 6.81 -12.22
CA ALA A 224 -9.34 6.55 -11.44
C ALA A 224 -9.38 7.47 -10.22
N PRO A 225 -10.53 8.04 -9.83
CA PRO A 225 -10.61 8.84 -8.62
C PRO A 225 -10.32 7.96 -7.38
N PRO A 226 -9.74 8.51 -6.29
CA PRO A 226 -9.54 7.77 -5.06
C PRO A 226 -10.87 7.28 -4.48
N ALA A 227 -10.89 6.06 -3.98
CA ALA A 227 -12.04 5.46 -3.31
C ALA A 227 -12.28 6.09 -1.95
N THR A 228 -13.54 6.41 -1.69
CA THR A 228 -13.98 6.97 -0.42
C THR A 228 -14.73 5.93 0.41
N LYS A 229 -14.91 6.22 1.69
CA LYS A 229 -15.78 5.44 2.57
C LYS A 229 -17.23 5.38 2.07
N ASP A 230 -17.71 6.44 1.44
CA ASP A 230 -19.04 6.47 0.84
C ASP A 230 -19.16 5.52 -0.36
N ASP A 231 -18.08 5.32 -1.11
CA ASP A 231 -18.04 4.32 -2.18
C ASP A 231 -18.12 2.90 -1.61
N LEU A 232 -17.37 2.62 -0.52
CA LEU A 232 -17.48 1.36 0.21
C LEU A 232 -18.90 1.13 0.72
N LYS A 233 -19.49 2.17 1.31
CA LYS A 233 -20.87 2.14 1.81
C LYS A 233 -21.87 1.81 0.70
N LYS A 234 -21.77 2.44 -0.48
CA LYS A 234 -22.64 2.13 -1.62
C LYS A 234 -22.52 0.68 -2.06
N VAL A 235 -21.29 0.15 -2.15
CA VAL A 235 -21.02 -1.24 -2.53
C VAL A 235 -21.62 -2.20 -1.51
N VAL A 236 -21.35 -2.00 -0.22
CA VAL A 236 -21.85 -2.85 0.85
C VAL A 236 -23.38 -2.79 0.93
N TYR A 237 -23.97 -1.61 0.82
CA TYR A 237 -25.43 -1.44 0.87
C TYR A 237 -26.11 -2.19 -0.25
N LYS A 238 -25.62 -2.05 -1.49
CA LYS A 238 -26.13 -2.79 -2.65
C LYS A 238 -26.11 -4.30 -2.38
N GLN A 239 -24.99 -4.83 -1.87
CA GLN A 239 -24.84 -6.26 -1.58
C GLN A 239 -25.78 -6.77 -0.47
N VAL A 240 -26.08 -5.94 0.53
CA VAL A 240 -27.01 -6.30 1.62
C VAL A 240 -28.46 -6.20 1.15
N GLU A 241 -28.81 -5.16 0.38
CA GLU A 241 -30.17 -4.94 -0.13
C GLU A 241 -30.59 -5.99 -1.17
N GLU A 242 -29.64 -6.57 -1.91
CA GLU A 242 -29.87 -7.74 -2.78
C GLU A 242 -30.42 -8.96 -2.01
N LYS A 243 -30.24 -9.03 -0.68
CA LYS A 243 -30.76 -10.10 0.18
C LYS A 243 -32.10 -9.75 0.85
N GLY A 244 -32.58 -8.53 0.64
CA GLY A 244 -33.83 -8.01 1.21
C GLY A 244 -33.64 -6.64 1.90
N PRO A 245 -34.76 -5.95 2.20
CA PRO A 245 -34.72 -4.62 2.79
C PRO A 245 -34.08 -4.63 4.18
N MET A 246 -33.19 -3.67 4.43
CA MET A 246 -32.51 -3.54 5.73
C MET A 246 -33.44 -2.91 6.78
N THR A 247 -33.59 -3.58 7.93
CA THR A 247 -34.18 -2.95 9.12
C THR A 247 -33.25 -1.86 9.69
N PRO A 248 -33.74 -0.89 10.47
CA PRO A 248 -32.90 0.14 11.08
C PRO A 248 -31.75 -0.43 11.93
N ALA A 249 -32.01 -1.53 12.66
CA ALA A 249 -31.00 -2.21 13.46
C ALA A 249 -29.92 -2.88 12.58
N THR A 250 -30.29 -3.43 11.42
CA THR A 250 -29.35 -4.01 10.45
C THR A 250 -28.48 -2.93 9.84
N ARG A 251 -29.09 -1.82 9.39
CA ARG A 251 -28.38 -0.68 8.82
C ARG A 251 -27.32 -0.14 9.78
N LYS A 252 -27.64 0.04 11.06
CA LYS A 252 -26.69 0.50 12.08
C LYS A 252 -25.47 -0.43 12.20
N LYS A 253 -25.65 -1.76 12.14
CA LYS A 253 -24.54 -2.72 12.20
C LYS A 253 -23.69 -2.71 10.93
N VAL A 254 -24.33 -2.56 9.77
CA VAL A 254 -23.65 -2.43 8.48
C VAL A 254 -22.77 -1.18 8.48
N ASP A 255 -23.31 -0.03 8.93
CA ASP A 255 -22.55 1.21 9.10
C ASP A 255 -21.33 1.01 10.01
N GLN A 256 -21.51 0.37 11.19
CA GLN A 256 -20.39 0.06 12.09
C GLN A 256 -19.32 -0.83 11.42
N GLY A 257 -19.73 -1.84 10.65
CA GLY A 257 -18.79 -2.67 9.90
C GLY A 257 -18.01 -1.90 8.83
N ILE A 258 -18.68 -0.98 8.13
CA ILE A 258 -18.05 -0.08 7.15
C ILE A 258 -17.03 0.83 7.84
N ASP A 259 -17.39 1.38 9.01
CA ASP A 259 -16.48 2.21 9.81
C ASP A 259 -15.21 1.44 10.18
N THR A 260 -15.36 0.21 10.70
CA THR A 260 -14.22 -0.64 11.07
C THR A 260 -13.36 -1.01 9.87
N ILE A 261 -13.97 -1.37 8.73
CA ILE A 261 -13.21 -1.66 7.50
C ILE A 261 -12.37 -0.44 7.10
N PHE A 262 -12.98 0.75 7.06
CA PHE A 262 -12.29 1.94 6.59
C PHE A 262 -11.18 2.39 7.56
N GLU A 263 -11.37 2.22 8.87
CA GLU A 263 -10.30 2.43 9.85
C GLU A 263 -9.09 1.51 9.58
N LYS A 264 -9.31 0.23 9.23
CA LYS A 264 -8.20 -0.68 8.90
C LYS A 264 -7.56 -0.37 7.56
N VAL A 265 -8.32 0.17 6.61
CA VAL A 265 -7.81 0.68 5.34
C VAL A 265 -6.86 1.86 5.58
N GLU A 266 -7.27 2.84 6.40
CA GLU A 266 -6.44 3.98 6.77
C GLU A 266 -5.17 3.55 7.52
N LEU A 267 -5.31 2.63 8.47
CA LEU A 267 -4.17 2.04 9.20
C LEU A 267 -3.19 1.33 8.26
N THR A 268 -3.70 0.56 7.30
CA THR A 268 -2.87 -0.14 6.30
C THR A 268 -2.14 0.87 5.41
N THR A 269 -2.81 1.92 4.95
CA THR A 269 -2.19 2.99 4.15
C THR A 269 -1.10 3.73 4.93
N ALA A 270 -1.35 4.07 6.19
CA ALA A 270 -0.36 4.71 7.04
C ALA A 270 0.87 3.81 7.25
N LYS A 271 0.64 2.53 7.53
CA LYS A 271 1.72 1.55 7.75
C LYS A 271 2.50 1.24 6.47
N ALA A 272 1.84 1.24 5.31
CA ALA A 272 2.49 1.05 4.02
C ALA A 272 3.54 2.14 3.75
N LYS A 273 3.21 3.40 4.04
CA LYS A 273 4.16 4.53 3.90
C LYS A 273 5.40 4.39 4.77
N ASP A 274 5.29 3.78 5.96
CA ASP A 274 6.45 3.48 6.80
C ASP A 274 7.36 2.39 6.22
N LEU A 275 6.78 1.45 5.47
CA LEU A 275 7.47 0.27 4.93
C LEU A 275 7.98 0.48 3.50
N GLU A 276 7.54 1.58 2.87
CA GLU A 276 7.84 1.88 1.49
C GLU A 276 9.32 2.16 1.28
N LYS A 277 9.95 1.29 0.48
CA LYS A 277 11.37 1.43 0.13
C LYS A 277 11.51 2.42 -1.03
N PRO A 278 12.62 3.17 -1.09
CA PRO A 278 12.92 4.03 -2.23
C PRO A 278 13.09 3.21 -3.52
N ASP A 279 12.80 3.82 -4.67
CA ASP A 279 13.01 3.19 -5.99
C ASP A 279 14.49 2.79 -6.16
N GLN A 280 14.75 1.51 -6.41
CA GLN A 280 16.10 0.96 -6.60
C GLN A 280 16.78 1.51 -7.86
N TYR A 281 16.01 2.06 -8.80
CA TYR A 281 16.50 2.72 -10.01
C TYR A 281 16.64 4.24 -9.85
N ALA A 282 16.34 4.82 -8.68
CA ALA A 282 16.45 6.27 -8.45
C ALA A 282 17.91 6.79 -8.52
N GLN A 283 18.91 5.90 -8.47
CA GLN A 283 20.33 6.24 -8.64
C GLN A 283 20.86 6.00 -10.07
N ALA A 284 20.04 5.51 -10.99
CA ALA A 284 20.44 5.21 -12.37
C ALA A 284 20.19 6.38 -13.35
N GLU A 285 20.16 7.63 -12.87
CA GLU A 285 20.35 8.79 -13.74
C GLU A 285 21.87 9.06 -13.89
N PRO A 286 22.36 9.38 -15.10
CA PRO A 286 23.80 9.45 -15.36
C PRO A 286 24.42 10.70 -14.73
N GLY A 287 24.85 10.59 -13.48
CA GLY A 287 25.73 11.53 -12.79
C GLY A 287 27.11 10.91 -12.57
N GLY A 288 28.14 11.51 -13.18
CA GLY A 288 29.48 10.94 -13.33
C GLY A 288 30.14 10.42 -12.05
N GLY A 289 30.56 9.16 -12.11
CA GLY A 289 31.33 8.51 -11.06
C GLY A 289 32.77 9.01 -10.98
N THR A 290 33.27 9.13 -9.75
CA THR A 290 34.66 8.88 -9.42
C THR A 290 34.69 7.72 -8.44
N PHE A 291 35.24 6.59 -8.88
CA PHE A 291 35.55 5.42 -8.07
C PHE A 291 36.88 5.67 -7.36
N GLU A 292 36.96 5.38 -6.06
CA GLU A 292 38.21 4.94 -5.43
C GLU A 292 38.05 3.53 -4.89
N ILE A 293 38.94 2.67 -5.37
CA ILE A 293 39.16 1.28 -4.98
C ILE A 293 40.09 1.30 -3.76
N SER A 294 39.84 0.44 -2.77
CA SER A 294 40.93 -0.12 -1.96
C SER A 294 40.56 -1.49 -1.39
N ASP A 295 41.24 -2.50 -1.92
CA ASP A 295 41.41 -3.84 -1.34
C ASP A 295 42.48 -3.80 -0.23
N ASN A 296 42.26 -4.49 0.90
CA ASN A 296 43.07 -5.66 1.30
C ASN A 296 42.85 -6.14 2.76
N GLN A 297 42.62 -7.44 2.85
CA GLN A 297 43.27 -8.46 3.72
C GLN A 297 43.35 -8.27 5.26
N GLY A 298 42.51 -9.06 5.95
CA GLY A 298 42.86 -10.25 6.75
C GLY A 298 43.84 -10.16 7.93
N GLN A 299 43.39 -10.57 9.13
CA GLN A 299 44.02 -11.67 9.91
C GLN A 299 43.20 -12.08 11.15
N SER A 300 43.28 -13.38 11.44
CA SER A 300 42.54 -14.19 12.42
C SER A 300 43.11 -14.16 13.84
N THR A 301 42.52 -15.01 14.71
CA THR A 301 42.91 -15.53 16.05
C THR A 301 42.17 -14.86 17.22
N GLU A 302 41.59 -15.54 18.21
CA GLU A 302 41.55 -16.95 18.66
C GLU A 302 40.38 -17.09 19.66
N SER A 303 39.89 -18.30 19.91
CA SER A 303 39.08 -18.68 21.09
C SER A 303 39.79 -19.87 21.76
N PRO A 304 39.80 -20.02 23.11
CA PRO A 304 38.79 -20.84 23.82
C PRO A 304 38.67 -20.52 25.37
N PRO A 305 37.99 -21.32 26.24
CA PRO A 305 36.63 -21.89 26.23
C PRO A 305 35.91 -21.73 27.64
N PRO A 306 35.00 -22.61 28.12
CA PRO A 306 33.65 -22.22 28.59
C PRO A 306 33.44 -22.31 30.11
N GLN A 307 32.46 -21.59 30.68
CA GLN A 307 31.85 -22.00 31.96
C GLN A 307 30.47 -21.39 32.22
N THR A 308 29.76 -22.03 33.14
CA THR A 308 28.32 -22.34 33.17
C THR A 308 27.41 -21.25 33.78
N GLN A 309 26.20 -21.13 33.19
CA GLN A 309 24.88 -20.74 33.74
C GLN A 309 24.74 -19.71 34.88
N GLU A 310 23.98 -18.64 34.61
CA GLU A 310 22.80 -18.24 35.41
C GLU A 310 21.92 -17.25 34.60
N LYS A 311 20.60 -17.47 34.52
CA LYS A 311 19.64 -16.47 34.02
C LYS A 311 19.39 -15.46 35.15
N PRO A 312 19.55 -14.14 34.92
CA PRO A 312 18.37 -13.28 35.07
C PRO A 312 18.33 -11.97 34.25
N LYS A 313 17.09 -11.61 33.90
CA LYS A 313 16.50 -10.26 33.66
C LYS A 313 16.82 -9.52 32.35
N LYS A 314 15.73 -9.10 31.68
CA LYS A 314 15.64 -8.18 30.54
C LYS A 314 16.75 -7.11 30.57
N ASP A 315 17.69 -7.23 29.64
CA ASP A 315 18.69 -6.19 29.39
C ASP A 315 18.00 -4.89 28.97
N LYS A 316 18.22 -3.83 29.76
CA LYS A 316 18.07 -2.45 29.29
C LYS A 316 19.05 -2.28 28.12
N LYS A 317 18.57 -1.82 26.95
CA LYS A 317 19.43 -1.41 25.82
C LYS A 317 20.63 -0.64 26.38
N LYS A 318 21.84 -1.16 26.20
CA LYS A 318 23.09 -0.45 26.56
C LYS A 318 23.07 0.89 25.83
N LYS A 319 23.13 2.00 26.58
CA LYS A 319 23.23 3.34 26.00
C LYS A 319 24.53 3.42 25.20
N LYS A 320 24.42 3.69 23.88
CA LYS A 320 25.53 3.71 22.91
C LYS A 320 26.44 4.93 23.10
N TRP A 321 25.90 6.00 23.68
CA TRP A 321 26.57 7.29 23.80
C TRP A 321 26.85 7.72 25.25
N PRO A 322 27.84 8.62 25.48
CA PRO A 322 28.01 9.30 26.75
C PRO A 322 26.71 9.98 27.21
N LYS A 323 26.49 10.03 28.53
CA LYS A 323 25.19 10.43 29.12
C LYS A 323 24.60 11.74 28.55
N PRO A 324 25.37 12.83 28.35
CA PRO A 324 24.82 14.07 27.78
C PRO A 324 24.42 13.92 26.30
N VAL A 325 25.19 13.16 25.51
CA VAL A 325 24.91 12.89 24.10
C VAL A 325 23.68 11.99 23.97
N GLN A 326 23.57 10.95 24.79
CA GLN A 326 22.39 10.08 24.79
C GLN A 326 21.12 10.83 25.21
N ASP A 327 21.20 11.71 26.22
CA ASP A 327 20.05 12.51 26.65
C ASP A 327 19.55 13.44 25.52
N TRP A 328 20.47 14.09 24.81
CA TRP A 328 20.13 14.87 23.62
C TRP A 328 19.51 14.02 22.51
N VAL A 329 20.08 12.85 22.19
CA VAL A 329 19.51 11.92 21.19
C VAL A 329 18.09 11.50 21.57
N ASP A 330 17.87 11.11 22.83
CA ASP A 330 16.57 10.66 23.33
C ASP A 330 15.54 11.81 23.23
N LYS A 331 15.93 13.05 23.57
CA LYS A 331 15.05 14.24 23.50
C LYS A 331 14.78 14.69 22.07
N LYS A 332 15.78 14.64 21.19
CA LYS A 332 15.62 14.94 19.76
C LYS A 332 14.66 13.96 19.09
N LYS A 333 14.81 12.67 19.36
CA LYS A 333 13.87 11.64 18.90
C LYS A 333 12.45 11.90 19.40
N ALA A 334 12.30 12.26 20.68
CA ALA A 334 10.99 12.62 21.23
C ALA A 334 10.39 13.87 20.55
N ALA A 335 11.20 14.85 20.17
CA ALA A 335 10.77 16.02 19.41
C ALA A 335 10.34 15.65 17.98
N ASP A 336 11.10 14.81 17.28
CA ASP A 336 10.75 14.33 15.94
C ASP A 336 9.44 13.50 15.96
N ASP A 337 9.27 12.63 16.95
CA ASP A 337 8.04 11.84 17.12
C ASP A 337 6.84 12.74 17.50
N ALA A 338 7.06 13.79 18.30
CA ALA A 338 6.01 14.76 18.61
C ALA A 338 5.62 15.62 17.40
N GLU A 339 6.58 16.00 16.56
CA GLU A 339 6.34 16.72 15.31
C GLU A 339 5.54 15.86 14.30
N LYS A 340 5.85 14.56 14.21
CA LYS A 340 5.04 13.61 13.43
C LYS A 340 3.59 13.55 13.92
N LYS A 341 3.40 13.51 15.25
CA LYS A 341 2.05 13.54 15.86
C LYS A 341 1.32 14.85 15.58
N LYS A 342 2.02 15.99 15.62
CA LYS A 342 1.47 17.29 15.23
C LYS A 342 0.97 17.27 13.79
N LYS A 343 1.78 16.78 12.86
CA LYS A 343 1.40 16.66 11.44
C LYS A 343 0.20 15.72 11.23
N ALA A 344 0.17 14.59 11.93
CA ALA A 344 -0.97 13.67 11.89
C ALA A 344 -2.26 14.34 12.41
N ALA A 345 -2.20 15.04 13.55
CA ALA A 345 -3.36 15.76 14.07
C ALA A 345 -3.83 16.88 13.14
N GLN A 346 -2.91 17.61 12.50
CA GLN A 346 -3.25 18.61 11.48
C GLN A 346 -3.94 17.98 10.27
N PHE A 347 -3.45 16.83 9.80
CA PHE A 347 -4.07 16.08 8.71
C PHE A 347 -5.48 15.63 9.07
N ASP A 348 -5.68 15.03 10.26
CA ASP A 348 -6.98 14.60 10.76
C ASP A 348 -7.97 15.78 10.82
N TYR A 349 -7.51 16.94 11.31
CA TYR A 349 -8.31 18.16 11.35
C TYR A 349 -8.70 18.63 9.95
N THR A 350 -7.75 18.75 9.03
CA THR A 350 -8.02 19.18 7.65
C THR A 350 -8.99 18.23 6.95
N TYR A 351 -8.84 16.92 7.15
CA TYR A 351 -9.73 15.91 6.60
C TYR A 351 -11.17 16.05 7.13
N ALA A 352 -11.32 16.18 8.45
CA ALA A 352 -12.63 16.38 9.07
C ALA A 352 -13.27 17.71 8.65
N PHE A 353 -12.47 18.77 8.54
CA PHE A 353 -12.90 20.08 8.04
C PHE A 353 -13.39 19.99 6.58
N HIS A 354 -12.64 19.36 5.69
CA HIS A 354 -13.07 19.21 4.29
C HIS A 354 -14.33 18.35 4.18
N THR A 355 -14.45 17.29 4.98
CA THR A 355 -15.67 16.48 5.07
C THR A 355 -16.89 17.30 5.52
N PHE A 356 -16.69 18.27 6.41
CA PHE A 356 -17.72 19.25 6.78
C PHE A 356 -18.05 20.19 5.60
N CYS A 357 -17.03 20.75 4.93
CA CYS A 357 -17.22 21.63 3.79
C CYS A 357 -17.95 20.97 2.62
N TYR A 358 -17.69 19.70 2.32
CA TYR A 358 -18.38 18.96 1.25
C TYR A 358 -19.89 18.73 1.51
N LYS A 359 -20.39 19.01 2.72
CA LYS A 359 -21.84 19.03 2.99
C LYS A 359 -22.47 20.38 2.59
N ASN A 360 -21.67 21.42 2.39
CA ASN A 360 -22.11 22.73 1.97
C ASN A 360 -22.19 22.80 0.42
N LYS A 361 -23.41 22.99 -0.11
CA LYS A 361 -23.65 23.08 -1.56
C LYS A 361 -22.91 24.25 -2.21
N HIS A 362 -22.87 25.41 -1.54
CA HIS A 362 -22.20 26.59 -2.06
C HIS A 362 -20.68 26.38 -2.16
N TYR A 363 -20.10 25.65 -1.22
CA TYR A 363 -18.69 25.25 -1.29
C TYR A 363 -18.38 24.38 -2.51
N ILE A 364 -19.20 23.38 -2.79
CA ILE A 364 -19.05 22.54 -3.99
C ILE A 364 -19.17 23.37 -5.27
N GLU A 365 -20.13 24.31 -5.32
CA GLU A 365 -20.30 25.20 -6.48
C GLU A 365 -19.05 26.05 -6.73
N LEU A 366 -18.47 26.65 -5.70
CA LEU A 366 -17.25 27.45 -5.83
C LEU A 366 -16.03 26.59 -6.19
N LEU A 367 -15.92 25.36 -5.66
CA LEU A 367 -14.87 24.42 -6.07
C LEU A 367 -14.94 24.09 -7.56
N ASN A 368 -16.13 23.77 -8.06
CA ASN A 368 -16.34 23.49 -9.48
C ASN A 368 -16.00 24.71 -10.36
N GLN A 369 -16.35 25.92 -9.91
CA GLN A 369 -16.00 27.16 -10.62
C GLN A 369 -14.49 27.41 -10.64
N ARG A 370 -13.80 27.19 -9.51
CA ARG A 370 -12.35 27.26 -9.41
C ARG A 370 -11.69 26.25 -10.33
N ASP A 371 -12.16 25.01 -10.36
CA ASP A 371 -11.56 23.95 -11.18
C ASP A 371 -11.76 24.22 -12.67
N ALA A 372 -12.95 24.66 -13.08
CA ALA A 372 -13.20 25.11 -14.45
C ALA A 372 -12.34 26.32 -14.85
N ALA A 373 -12.08 27.25 -13.92
CA ALA A 373 -11.18 28.38 -14.16
C ALA A 373 -9.71 27.93 -14.24
N LYS A 374 -9.30 26.94 -13.43
CA LYS A 374 -7.96 26.35 -13.44
C LYS A 374 -7.66 25.67 -14.77
N GLU A 375 -8.61 24.89 -15.30
CA GLU A 375 -8.49 24.25 -16.61
C GLU A 375 -8.21 25.28 -17.71
N LYS A 376 -8.95 26.40 -17.71
CA LYS A 376 -8.74 27.49 -18.66
C LYS A 376 -7.39 28.19 -18.47
N ALA A 377 -6.99 28.44 -17.22
CA ALA A 377 -5.72 29.08 -16.91
C ALA A 377 -4.50 28.23 -17.30
N ASN A 378 -4.65 26.91 -17.34
CA ASN A 378 -3.60 25.95 -17.70
C ASN A 378 -3.61 25.57 -19.20
N ALA A 379 -4.61 26.00 -19.96
CA ALA A 379 -4.73 25.64 -21.37
C ALA A 379 -3.60 26.27 -22.21
N PRO A 380 -3.14 25.58 -23.28
CA PRO A 380 -2.24 26.18 -24.26
C PRO A 380 -2.85 27.46 -24.85
N GLY A 381 -2.15 28.60 -24.73
CA GLY A 381 -2.66 29.90 -25.18
C GLY A 381 -3.55 30.63 -24.16
N ALA A 382 -3.60 30.18 -22.90
CA ALA A 382 -4.31 30.86 -21.83
C ALA A 382 -3.89 32.35 -21.71
N THR A 383 -4.89 33.21 -21.54
CA THR A 383 -4.68 34.66 -21.41
C THR A 383 -4.39 35.03 -19.95
N GLN A 384 -3.90 36.25 -19.72
CA GLN A 384 -3.77 36.78 -18.36
C GLN A 384 -5.13 36.85 -17.66
N ALA A 385 -6.20 37.17 -18.39
CA ALA A 385 -7.55 37.19 -17.84
C ALA A 385 -8.01 35.82 -17.33
N ASP A 386 -7.60 34.71 -17.98
CA ASP A 386 -7.91 33.36 -17.51
C ASP A 386 -7.24 33.05 -16.17
N ARG A 387 -6.00 33.50 -15.99
CA ARG A 387 -5.25 33.37 -14.72
C ARG A 387 -5.86 34.23 -13.63
N ASP A 388 -6.20 35.48 -13.94
CA ASP A 388 -6.85 36.39 -12.99
C ASP A 388 -8.22 35.85 -12.54
N ASN A 389 -8.96 35.20 -13.45
CA ASN A 389 -10.22 34.53 -13.14
C ASN A 389 -10.03 33.34 -12.21
N TYR A 390 -9.00 32.51 -12.43
CA TYR A 390 -8.65 31.43 -11.50
C TYR A 390 -8.24 31.96 -10.13
N ASP A 391 -7.40 33.00 -10.05
CA ASP A 391 -6.98 33.61 -8.80
C ASP A 391 -8.17 34.18 -8.02
N LYS A 392 -9.12 34.80 -8.73
CA LYS A 392 -10.38 35.27 -8.13
C LYS A 392 -11.20 34.11 -7.56
N ALA A 393 -11.44 33.06 -8.36
CA ALA A 393 -12.21 31.89 -7.92
C ALA A 393 -11.53 31.17 -6.73
N LYS A 394 -10.20 31.07 -6.73
CA LYS A 394 -9.41 30.54 -5.63
C LYS A 394 -9.63 31.36 -4.34
N ARG A 395 -9.56 32.69 -4.41
CA ARG A 395 -9.81 33.56 -3.24
C ARG A 395 -11.23 33.44 -2.70
N GLU A 396 -12.22 33.23 -3.57
CA GLU A 396 -13.62 33.03 -3.16
C GLU A 396 -13.78 31.70 -2.39
N VAL A 397 -13.14 30.62 -2.85
CA VAL A 397 -13.09 29.34 -2.12
C VAL A 397 -12.39 29.51 -0.77
N GLU A 398 -11.18 30.10 -0.75
CA GLU A 398 -10.41 30.31 0.49
C GLU A 398 -11.17 31.17 1.52
N LYS A 399 -11.91 32.17 1.04
CA LYS A 399 -12.76 32.99 1.91
C LYS A 399 -13.87 32.16 2.54
N LEU A 400 -14.58 31.36 1.75
CA LEU A 400 -15.64 30.50 2.26
C LEU A 400 -15.09 29.42 3.20
N GLU A 401 -13.93 28.83 2.90
CA GLU A 401 -13.24 27.91 3.81
C GLU A 401 -12.93 28.58 5.15
N GLY A 402 -12.47 29.84 5.14
CA GLY A 402 -12.23 30.59 6.38
C GLY A 402 -13.50 30.87 7.19
N GLU A 403 -14.67 30.95 6.55
CA GLU A 403 -15.97 31.08 7.22
C GLU A 403 -16.43 29.72 7.78
N LEU A 404 -16.35 28.67 6.97
CA LEU A 404 -16.73 27.30 7.34
C LEU A 404 -15.81 26.70 8.41
N ASP A 405 -14.53 27.07 8.45
CA ASP A 405 -13.58 26.61 9.48
C ASP A 405 -14.01 27.13 10.86
N LYS A 406 -14.46 28.39 10.91
CA LYS A 406 -15.00 28.97 12.14
C LYS A 406 -16.27 28.26 12.59
N GLU A 407 -17.16 27.92 11.66
CA GLU A 407 -18.37 27.15 11.95
C GLU A 407 -18.04 25.73 12.42
N PHE A 408 -17.14 25.05 11.71
CA PHE A 408 -16.71 23.70 12.02
C PHE A 408 -16.13 23.62 13.44
N LYS A 409 -15.26 24.56 13.82
CA LYS A 409 -14.72 24.69 15.19
C LYS A 409 -15.78 24.88 16.28
N GLN A 410 -17.02 25.22 15.94
CA GLN A 410 -18.12 25.29 16.91
C GLN A 410 -18.89 23.97 17.06
N THR A 411 -18.78 23.07 16.08
CA THR A 411 -19.36 21.73 16.15
C THR A 411 -18.62 20.84 17.14
N ASP A 412 -19.27 19.78 17.64
CA ASP A 412 -18.63 18.85 18.58
C ASP A 412 -17.43 18.13 17.94
N ASP A 413 -17.58 17.70 16.69
CA ASP A 413 -16.50 17.06 15.93
C ASP A 413 -15.34 18.03 15.68
N GLY A 414 -15.63 19.25 15.23
CA GLY A 414 -14.57 20.24 14.98
C GLY A 414 -13.88 20.71 16.24
N LYS A 415 -14.58 20.86 17.38
CA LYS A 415 -13.94 21.11 18.68
C LYS A 415 -12.98 19.99 19.07
N LYS A 416 -13.42 18.73 18.93
CA LYS A 416 -12.63 17.55 19.26
C LYS A 416 -11.37 17.47 18.40
N GLU A 417 -11.49 17.58 17.09
CA GLU A 417 -10.34 17.49 16.18
C GLU A 417 -9.40 18.69 16.35
N PHE A 418 -9.94 19.91 16.52
CA PHE A 418 -9.12 21.09 16.77
C PHE A 418 -8.33 20.96 18.09
N GLN A 419 -8.95 20.42 19.14
CA GLN A 419 -8.26 20.20 20.41
C GLN A 419 -7.07 19.24 20.27
N LYS A 420 -7.18 18.20 19.44
CA LYS A 420 -6.03 17.31 19.15
C LYS A 420 -4.86 18.06 18.53
N VAL A 421 -5.13 18.98 17.61
CA VAL A 421 -4.10 19.84 16.99
C VAL A 421 -3.43 20.70 18.05
N VAL A 422 -4.22 21.36 18.91
CA VAL A 422 -3.70 22.22 19.99
C VAL A 422 -2.83 21.41 20.96
N ASP A 423 -3.29 20.22 21.36
CA ASP A 423 -2.56 19.36 22.29
C ASP A 423 -1.27 18.81 21.66
N ALA A 424 -1.32 18.40 20.40
CA ALA A 424 -0.17 17.90 19.67
C ALA A 424 0.87 19.01 19.40
N GLU A 425 0.42 20.22 19.06
CA GLU A 425 1.29 21.38 18.90
C GLU A 425 1.98 21.78 20.21
N LYS A 426 1.22 21.79 21.32
CA LYS A 426 1.80 22.01 22.65
C LYS A 426 2.85 20.94 22.99
N GLY A 427 2.55 19.67 22.72
CA GLY A 427 3.48 18.57 22.93
C GLY A 427 4.75 18.68 22.08
N ALA A 428 4.61 19.03 20.80
CA ALA A 428 5.73 19.24 19.88
C ALA A 428 6.63 20.40 20.34
N ASN A 429 6.04 21.54 20.73
CA ASN A 429 6.80 22.69 21.23
C ASN A 429 7.57 22.34 22.51
N GLN A 430 6.92 21.65 23.47
CA GLN A 430 7.58 21.20 24.70
C GLN A 430 8.74 20.22 24.43
N ALA A 431 8.56 19.30 23.47
CA ALA A 431 9.58 18.35 23.11
C ALA A 431 10.76 19.02 22.37
N GLN A 432 10.48 19.98 21.49
CA GLN A 432 11.50 20.79 20.84
C GLN A 432 12.30 21.64 21.83
N ASP A 433 11.63 22.27 22.80
CA ASP A 433 12.32 23.04 23.84
C ASP A 433 13.20 22.14 24.71
N ALA A 434 12.73 20.94 25.06
CA ALA A 434 13.53 19.96 25.79
C ALA A 434 14.74 19.46 24.97
N ALA A 435 14.59 19.29 23.65
CA ALA A 435 15.69 18.92 22.77
C ALA A 435 16.73 20.05 22.66
N LYS A 436 16.29 21.30 22.50
CA LYS A 436 17.18 22.48 22.49
C LYS A 436 17.92 22.65 23.82
N GLU A 437 17.26 22.39 24.95
CA GLU A 437 17.91 22.46 26.25
C GLU A 437 18.94 21.34 26.45
N ALA A 438 18.62 20.12 26.01
CA ALA A 438 19.59 19.01 26.01
C ALA A 438 20.79 19.29 25.08
N GLU A 439 20.55 19.97 23.95
CA GLU A 439 21.60 20.35 23.01
C GLU A 439 22.61 21.32 23.62
N LYS A 440 22.17 22.26 24.47
CA LYS A 440 23.07 23.18 25.20
C LYS A 440 24.02 22.46 26.16
N ASN A 441 23.66 21.25 26.60
CA ASN A 441 24.44 20.45 27.54
C ASN A 441 25.41 19.48 26.84
N LEU A 442 25.53 19.54 25.51
CA LEU A 442 26.47 18.71 24.76
C LEU A 442 27.93 19.14 25.04
N PRO A 443 28.85 18.17 25.20
CA PRO A 443 30.28 18.47 25.29
C PRO A 443 30.79 19.23 24.07
N PRO A 444 31.82 20.10 24.23
CA PRO A 444 32.48 20.74 23.11
C PRO A 444 33.04 19.70 22.12
N GLY A 445 32.84 19.93 20.83
CA GLY A 445 33.37 19.06 19.77
C GLY A 445 32.49 17.84 19.41
N VAL A 446 31.27 17.73 19.95
CA VAL A 446 30.31 16.70 19.48
C VAL A 446 29.82 17.05 18.07
N ASP A 447 30.06 16.14 17.13
CA ASP A 447 29.49 16.18 15.78
C ASP A 447 28.06 15.63 15.80
N LYS A 448 27.09 16.54 15.78
CA LYS A 448 25.65 16.23 15.85
C LYS A 448 25.16 15.47 14.62
N ASP A 449 25.77 15.72 13.46
CA ASP A 449 25.36 15.10 12.20
C ASP A 449 25.87 13.66 12.13
N ALA A 450 27.10 13.42 12.59
CA ALA A 450 27.65 12.07 12.73
C ALA A 450 26.84 11.21 13.72
N VAL A 451 26.44 11.79 14.87
CA VAL A 451 25.60 11.10 15.85
C VAL A 451 24.22 10.78 15.27
N GLN A 452 23.59 11.73 14.57
CA GLN A 452 22.29 11.50 13.93
C GLN A 452 22.38 10.40 12.86
N LYS A 453 23.39 10.47 11.98
CA LYS A 453 23.62 9.46 10.94
C LYS A 453 23.80 8.06 11.53
N ALA A 454 24.54 7.94 12.64
CA ALA A 454 24.76 6.68 13.33
C ALA A 454 23.50 6.13 14.02
N GLU A 455 22.55 6.98 14.42
CA GLU A 455 21.24 6.56 14.93
C GLU A 455 20.30 6.14 13.78
N ASP A 456 20.32 6.86 12.66
CA ASP A 456 19.51 6.53 11.48
C ASP A 456 19.96 5.21 10.84
N GLU A 457 21.27 4.96 10.75
CA GLU A 457 21.85 3.69 10.29
C GLU A 457 21.54 2.54 11.25
N ALA A 458 21.57 2.77 12.56
CA ALA A 458 21.20 1.76 13.55
C ALA A 458 19.70 1.42 13.48
N LYS A 459 18.85 2.41 13.23
CA LYS A 459 17.42 2.18 13.04
C LYS A 459 17.14 1.32 11.80
N LYS A 460 17.84 1.57 10.69
CA LYS A 460 17.76 0.76 9.46
C LYS A 460 18.26 -0.68 9.62
N ALA A 461 19.12 -0.94 10.61
CA ALA A 461 19.64 -2.29 10.89
C ALA A 461 18.78 -3.09 11.88
N GLU A 462 17.87 -2.42 12.62
CA GLU A 462 16.88 -3.06 13.49
C GLU A 462 15.54 -3.36 12.77
N GLU A 463 15.36 -2.83 11.55
CA GLU A 463 14.23 -3.05 10.62
C GLU A 463 14.58 -4.12 9.58
#